data_AF-A0A353VV56-F1
#
_entry.id   AF-A0A353VV56-F1
#
_cell.length_a   1.000
_cell.length_b   1.000
_cell.length_c   1.000
_cell.angle_alpha   90.00
_cell.angle_beta   90.00
_cell.angle_gamma   90.00
#
_symmetry.space_group_name_H-M   'P 1'
#
loop_
_entity.id
_entity.type
_entity.pdbx_description
1 polymer ?
#
loop_
_entity_poly.entity_id
_entity_poly.type
_entity_poly.pdbx_seq_one_letter_code
_entity_poly.pdbx_strand_id
1 'polypeptide(L)'
;MLFLRSLLFYIGQIISTILIAPVGVIAFPLDFKKRYYLITRWAVFNLWWLKICCNVTYEILGKENIPKKPCIVMCKHQSAFETLALQRIF
;
A
#
# COMPACT_ATOMS: atom_id res chain seq x y z
N MET A 1 2.16 -25.35 2.89
CA MET A 1 1.02 -24.45 2.56
C MET A 1 1.36 -22.98 2.83
N LEU A 2 1.68 -22.57 4.07
CA LEU A 2 2.01 -21.17 4.39
C LEU A 2 3.19 -20.61 3.57
N PHE A 3 4.28 -21.37 3.45
CA PHE A 3 5.46 -20.97 2.67
C PHE A 3 5.12 -20.62 1.22
N LEU A 4 4.34 -21.46 0.53
CA LEU A 4 3.94 -21.22 -0.86
C LEU A 4 3.09 -19.95 -1.00
N ARG A 5 2.16 -19.72 -0.07
CA ARG A 5 1.32 -18.51 -0.05
C ARG A 5 2.16 -17.25 0.14
N SER A 6 3.09 -17.28 1.09
CA SER A 6 4.03 -16.17 1.32
C SER A 6 4.96 -15.97 0.12
N LEU A 7 5.43 -17.05 -0.52
CA LEU A 7 6.28 -16.98 -1.70
C LEU A 7 5.54 -16.33 -2.88
N LEU A 8 4.29 -16.72 -3.14
CA LEU A 8 3.44 -16.09 -4.17
C LEU A 8 3.19 -14.61 -3.88
N PHE A 9 2.97 -14.27 -2.61
CA PHE A 9 2.85 -12.87 -2.20
C PHE A 9 4.12 -12.08 -2.54
N TYR A 10 5.30 -12.56 -2.12
CA TYR A 10 6.57 -11.89 -2.38
C TYR A 10 6.89 -11.77 -3.87
N ILE A 11 6.63 -12.82 -4.67
CA ILE A 11 6.81 -12.75 -6.13
C ILE A 11 5.95 -11.65 -6.73
N GLY A 12 4.64 -11.59 -6.39
CA GLY A 12 3.75 -10.55 -6.90
C GLY A 12 4.13 -9.15 -6.41
N GLN A 13 4.60 -9.02 -5.16
CA GLN A 13 5.11 -7.76 -4.63
C GLN A 13 6.36 -7.29 -5.39
N ILE A 14 7.33 -8.18 -5.64
CA ILE A 14 8.56 -7.84 -6.37
C ILE A 14 8.23 -7.44 -7.82
N ILE A 15 7.43 -8.25 -8.52
CA ILE A 15 7.03 -7.96 -9.91
C ILE A 15 6.30 -6.62 -9.98
N SER A 16 5.30 -6.39 -9.13
CA SER A 16 4.57 -5.12 -9.13
C SER A 16 5.45 -3.92 -8.76
N THR A 17 6.47 -4.11 -7.92
CA THR A 17 7.46 -3.06 -7.60
C THR A 17 8.32 -2.72 -8.81
N ILE A 18 8.84 -3.73 -9.52
CA ILE A 18 9.60 -3.55 -10.77
C ILE A 18 8.76 -2.82 -11.82
N LEU A 19 7.45 -3.09 -11.88
CA LEU A 19 6.54 -2.43 -12.82
C LEU A 19 6.21 -0.99 -12.42
N ILE A 20 5.93 -0.70 -11.15
CA ILE A 20 5.52 0.65 -10.73
C ILE A 20 6.70 1.63 -10.64
N ALA A 21 7.89 1.16 -10.29
CA ALA A 21 9.07 2.00 -10.12
C ALA A 21 9.37 2.88 -11.37
N PRO A 22 9.47 2.34 -12.60
CA PRO A 22 9.68 3.15 -13.79
C PRO A 22 8.49 4.06 -14.08
N VAL A 23 7.25 3.62 -13.80
CA VAL A 23 6.07 4.48 -13.96
C VAL A 23 6.15 5.71 -13.05
N GLY A 24 6.67 5.57 -11.83
CA GLY A 24 6.92 6.69 -10.93
C GLY A 24 7.91 7.73 -11.50
N VAL A 25 8.95 7.26 -12.19
CA VAL A 25 9.93 8.12 -12.88
C VAL A 25 9.31 8.78 -14.10
N ILE A 26 8.58 8.03 -14.94
CA ILE A 26 7.91 8.55 -16.13
C ILE A 26 6.81 9.56 -15.75
N ALA A 27 6.14 9.35 -14.62
CA ALA A 27 5.11 10.24 -14.07
C ALA A 27 5.70 11.50 -13.42
N PHE A 28 7.02 11.69 -13.39
CA PHE A 28 7.66 12.86 -12.80
C PHE A 28 7.14 14.21 -13.31
N PRO A 29 6.85 14.40 -14.62
CA PRO A 29 6.31 15.65 -15.15
C PRO A 29 4.86 15.94 -14.76
N LEU A 30 4.13 14.95 -14.21
CA LEU A 30 2.74 15.15 -13.79
C LEU A 30 2.68 16.02 -12.54
N ASP A 31 1.53 16.67 -12.33
CA ASP A 31 1.27 17.34 -11.08
C ASP A 31 1.32 16.35 -9.89
N PHE A 32 1.65 16.89 -8.72
CA PHE A 32 1.88 16.08 -7.52
C PHE A 32 0.69 15.17 -7.20
N LYS A 33 -0.55 15.64 -7.36
CA LYS A 33 -1.75 14.85 -7.01
C LYS A 33 -1.88 13.63 -7.91
N LYS A 34 -1.70 13.78 -9.22
CA LYS A 34 -1.75 12.66 -10.18
C LYS A 34 -0.61 11.66 -9.93
N ARG A 35 0.62 12.17 -9.75
CA ARG A 35 1.78 11.32 -9.46
C ARG A 35 1.59 10.54 -8.16
N TYR A 36 1.14 11.21 -7.10
CA TYR A 36 0.87 10.59 -5.81
C TYR A 36 -0.25 9.54 -5.90
N TYR A 37 -1.35 9.86 -6.58
CA TYR A 37 -2.44 8.92 -6.82
C TYR A 37 -1.95 7.66 -7.54
N LEU A 38 -1.13 7.82 -8.59
CA LEU A 38 -0.58 6.72 -9.37
C LEU A 38 0.34 5.82 -8.53
N ILE A 39 1.31 6.40 -7.81
CA ILE A 39 2.29 5.62 -7.04
C ILE A 39 1.59 4.90 -5.86
N THR A 40 0.63 5.53 -5.20
CA THR A 40 -0.13 4.91 -4.09
C THR A 40 -0.99 3.72 -4.55
N ARG A 41 -1.28 3.56 -5.84
CA ARG A 41 -1.99 2.35 -6.34
C ARG A 41 -1.21 1.07 -6.09
N TRP A 42 0.11 1.13 -6.03
CA TRP A 42 0.94 -0.02 -5.67
C TRP A 42 0.63 -0.53 -4.25
N ALA A 43 0.43 0.36 -3.28
CA ALA A 43 0.05 -0.05 -1.92
C ALA A 43 -1.33 -0.70 -1.89
N VAL A 44 -2.30 -0.16 -2.63
CA VAL A 44 -3.65 -0.74 -2.76
C VAL A 44 -3.60 -2.14 -3.38
N PHE A 45 -2.80 -2.31 -4.44
CA PHE A 45 -2.57 -3.61 -5.08
C PHE A 45 -1.95 -4.61 -4.10
N ASN A 46 -0.88 -4.24 -3.37
CA ASN A 46 -0.21 -5.15 -2.46
C ASN A 46 -1.11 -5.60 -1.30
N LEU A 47 -1.94 -4.70 -0.76
CA LEU A 47 -2.92 -5.08 0.28
C LEU A 47 -3.99 -6.04 -0.26
N TRP A 48 -4.45 -5.84 -1.50
CA TRP A 48 -5.38 -6.77 -2.16
C TRP A 48 -4.71 -8.12 -2.44
N TRP A 49 -3.47 -8.12 -2.93
CA TRP A 49 -2.70 -9.32 -3.21
C TRP A 49 -2.39 -10.11 -1.94
N LEU A 50 -2.07 -9.42 -0.85
CA LEU A 50 -1.87 -10.01 0.47
C LEU A 50 -3.12 -10.75 0.96
N LYS A 51 -4.31 -10.17 0.75
CA LYS A 51 -5.58 -10.84 1.06
C LYS A 51 -5.75 -12.11 0.22
N ILE A 52 -5.47 -12.07 -1.08
CA ILE A 52 -5.63 -13.24 -1.97
C ILE A 52 -4.63 -14.34 -1.61
N CYS A 53 -3.34 -14.01 -1.55
CA CYS A 53 -2.30 -15.00 -1.30
C CYS A 53 -2.34 -15.52 0.12
N CYS A 54 -2.39 -14.63 1.11
CA CYS A 54 -2.15 -14.96 2.52
C CYS A 54 -3.41 -14.91 3.40
N ASN A 55 -4.58 -14.49 2.86
CA ASN A 55 -5.82 -14.31 3.64
C ASN A 55 -5.64 -13.41 4.86
N VAL A 56 -4.72 -12.45 4.79
CA VAL A 56 -4.55 -11.43 5.81
C VAL A 56 -5.49 -10.28 5.47
N THR A 57 -6.33 -9.93 6.43
CA THR A 57 -7.27 -8.81 6.33
C THR A 57 -7.08 -7.91 7.56
N TYR A 58 -7.59 -6.69 7.48
CA TYR A 58 -7.54 -5.73 8.56
C TYR A 58 -8.87 -5.00 8.67
N GLU A 59 -9.19 -4.57 9.87
CA GLU A 59 -10.37 -3.77 10.19
C GLU A 59 -9.94 -2.38 10.65
N ILE A 60 -10.76 -1.38 10.35
CA ILE A 60 -10.53 0.00 10.76
C ILE A 60 -11.60 0.36 11.78
N LEU A 61 -11.18 0.58 13.02
CA LEU A 61 -12.05 1.06 14.09
C LEU A 61 -11.80 2.56 14.30
N GLY A 62 -12.86 3.33 14.55
CA GLY A 62 -12.75 4.77 14.83
C GLY A 62 -12.44 5.63 13.59
N LYS A 63 -12.90 5.23 12.39
CA LYS A 63 -12.67 5.96 11.13
C LYS A 63 -13.25 7.39 11.16
N GLU A 64 -14.29 7.61 11.95
CA GLU A 64 -14.92 8.90 12.23
C GLU A 64 -13.98 9.90 12.91
N ASN A 65 -12.90 9.42 13.56
CA ASN A 65 -11.90 10.29 14.19
C ASN A 65 -10.89 10.88 13.19
N ILE A 66 -10.92 10.46 11.92
CA ILE A 66 -10.00 10.96 10.91
C ILE A 66 -10.40 12.40 10.53
N PRO A 67 -9.55 13.40 10.78
CA PRO A 67 -9.88 14.79 10.48
C PRO A 67 -9.91 15.05 8.97
N LYS A 68 -10.81 15.93 8.52
CA LYS A 68 -10.89 16.37 7.10
C LYS A 68 -9.80 17.37 6.69
N LYS A 69 -8.88 17.69 7.60
CA LYS A 69 -7.79 18.67 7.42
C LYS A 69 -6.44 17.94 7.47
N PRO A 70 -5.37 18.50 6.88
CA PRO A 70 -4.04 17.94 7.00
C PRO A 70 -3.67 17.69 8.47
N CYS A 71 -3.13 16.51 8.77
CA CYS A 71 -2.76 16.10 10.11
C CYS A 71 -1.52 15.21 10.08
N ILE A 72 -0.92 15.00 11.25
CA ILE A 72 0.19 14.07 11.43
C ILE A 72 -0.40 12.77 12.00
N VAL A 73 -0.21 11.66 11.30
CA VAL A 73 -0.63 10.33 11.77
C VAL A 73 0.50 9.72 12.59
N MET A 74 0.30 9.62 13.90
CA MET A 74 1.22 8.92 14.80
C MET A 74 0.85 7.44 14.86
N CYS A 75 1.69 6.58 14.30
CA CYS A 75 1.46 5.14 14.22
C CYS A 75 2.67 4.38 14.79
N LYS A 76 2.42 3.30 15.52
CA LYS A 76 3.46 2.37 15.96
C LYS A 76 4.06 1.67 14.73
N HIS A 77 5.38 1.67 14.58
CA HIS A 77 6.03 0.96 13.49
C HIS A 77 6.42 -0.46 13.91
N GLN A 78 5.53 -1.42 13.65
CA GLN A 78 5.75 -2.82 14.02
C GLN A 78 6.14 -3.69 12.83
N SER A 79 5.77 -3.29 11.60
CA SER A 79 6.10 -4.06 10.40
C SER A 79 6.13 -3.21 9.12
N ALA A 80 6.32 -3.87 7.98
CA ALA A 80 6.16 -3.23 6.67
C ALA A 80 4.70 -3.00 6.28
N PHE A 81 3.74 -3.64 6.98
CA PHE A 81 2.31 -3.51 6.68
C PHE A 81 1.82 -2.07 6.83
N GLU A 82 2.28 -1.37 7.88
CA GLU A 82 1.88 0.00 8.16
C GLU A 82 2.25 0.95 7.01
N THR A 83 3.41 0.74 6.37
CA THR A 83 3.84 1.50 5.19
C THR A 83 2.84 1.41 4.03
N LEU A 84 2.16 0.27 3.89
CA LEU A 84 1.15 0.05 2.85
C LEU A 84 -0.24 0.52 3.28
N ALA A 85 -0.66 0.10 4.48
CA ALA A 85 -2.02 0.32 4.97
C ALA A 85 -2.32 1.81 5.18
N LEU A 86 -1.37 2.58 5.72
CA LEU A 86 -1.59 4.00 6.02
C LEU A 86 -1.89 4.81 4.75
N GLN A 87 -1.22 4.52 3.63
CA GLN A 87 -1.48 5.17 2.33
C GLN A 87 -2.88 4.90 1.76
N ARG A 88 -3.56 3.85 2.24
CA ARG A 88 -4.92 3.50 1.83
C ARG A 88 -5.97 4.02 2.81
N ILE A 89 -5.62 4.15 4.08
CA ILE A 89 -6.54 4.53 5.16
C ILE A 89 -6.69 6.06 5.24
N PHE A 90 -5.58 6.79 5.10
CA PHE A 90 -5.48 8.25 5.22
C PHE A 90 -5.15 8.89 3.87
#